data_AF-A0A3N8NV09-F1
#
_entry.id   AF-A0A3N8NV09-F1
#
_cell.length_a   1.000
_cell.length_b   1.000
_cell.length_c   1.000
_cell.angle_alpha   90.00
_cell.angle_beta   90.00
_cell.angle_gamma   90.00
#
_symmetry.space_group_name_H-M   'P 1'
#
loop_
_entity.id
_entity.type
_entity.pdbx_description
1 polymer ?
#
loop_
_entity_poly.entity_id
_entity_poly.type
_entity_poly.pdbx_seq_one_letter_code
_entity_poly.pdbx_strand_id
1 'polypeptide(L)'
;MTYVSVTHAGQQPAQDELLNLFSAKYYNEHDTFKKHDLIATEWPSIEANLKHYTAQNYYAVPFGGSTNLNAPQAIQITIGAQPYDFGSKSFPIGSFADAVFPNSQNVRLIVSEDTSRFTQIKVEEEALARQIEQLRTSGMLSLRGLLYLRVDNVQNGNQVHATLQHVHIDVYDKPSYLNGGGKLVTSFDL
;
A
#
# COMPACT_ATOMS: atom_id res chain seq x y z
N MET A 1 -1.97 0.56 7.45
CA MET A 1 -0.84 1.43 7.87
C MET A 1 -1.01 2.11 9.21
N THR A 2 -2.19 2.63 9.59
CA THR A 2 -2.40 3.26 10.91
C THR A 2 -2.09 2.32 12.10
N TYR A 3 -2.51 1.05 12.04
CA TYR A 3 -2.12 0.07 13.06
C TYR A 3 -0.61 -0.16 13.09
N VAL A 4 0.06 -0.19 11.93
CA VAL A 4 1.52 -0.33 11.82
C VAL A 4 2.23 0.85 12.48
N SER A 5 1.84 2.09 12.16
CA SER A 5 2.46 3.28 12.75
C SER A 5 2.32 3.32 14.27
N VAL A 6 1.15 2.95 14.79
CA VAL A 6 0.89 2.91 16.24
C VAL A 6 1.68 1.80 16.93
N THR A 7 1.64 0.57 16.40
CA THR A 7 2.23 -0.61 17.07
C THR A 7 3.76 -0.61 17.04
N HIS A 8 4.38 0.03 16.04
CA HIS A 8 5.83 0.13 15.90
C HIS A 8 6.40 1.48 16.37
N ALA A 9 5.58 2.37 16.92
CA ALA A 9 6.03 3.58 17.58
C ALA A 9 6.64 3.29 18.96
N GLY A 10 7.64 4.08 19.35
CA GLY A 10 8.31 3.94 20.66
C GLY A 10 7.43 4.24 21.87
N GLN A 11 6.28 4.90 21.68
CA GLN A 11 5.29 5.17 22.73
C GLN A 11 3.90 4.82 22.23
N GLN A 12 3.19 3.98 23.00
CA GLN A 12 1.80 3.63 22.71
C GLN A 12 0.85 4.77 23.14
N PRO A 13 -0.09 5.18 22.28
CA PRO A 13 -1.17 6.10 22.65
C PRO A 13 -2.05 5.55 23.77
N ALA A 14 -2.76 6.44 24.47
CA ALA A 14 -3.73 6.01 25.48
C ALA A 14 -4.95 5.31 24.83
N GLN A 15 -5.68 4.50 25.59
CA GLN A 15 -6.86 3.77 25.08
C GLN A 15 -7.90 4.70 24.42
N ASP A 16 -8.15 5.86 25.03
CA ASP A 16 -9.09 6.85 24.49
C ASP A 16 -8.62 7.38 23.12
N GLU A 17 -7.32 7.65 22.95
CA GLU A 17 -6.74 8.09 21.69
C GLU A 17 -6.87 7.00 20.60
N LEU A 18 -6.63 5.74 20.97
CA LEU A 18 -6.78 4.60 20.07
C LEU A 18 -8.25 4.40 19.66
N LEU A 19 -9.20 4.57 20.59
CA LEU A 19 -10.62 4.50 20.29
C LEU A 19 -11.06 5.64 19.37
N ASN A 20 -10.62 6.87 19.62
CA ASN A 20 -10.87 8.01 18.72
C ASN A 20 -10.24 7.79 17.33
N LEU A 21 -9.13 7.05 17.23
CA LEU A 21 -8.43 6.78 15.98
C LEU A 21 -9.08 5.67 15.14
N PHE A 22 -9.53 4.59 15.78
CA PHE A 22 -9.96 3.36 15.11
C PHE A 22 -11.47 3.10 15.14
N SER A 23 -12.22 3.72 16.06
CA SER A 23 -13.68 3.62 16.09
C SER A 23 -14.33 4.94 15.68
N ALA A 24 -14.88 4.96 14.47
CA ALA A 24 -15.67 6.11 14.01
C ALA A 24 -16.89 6.37 14.90
N LYS A 25 -17.48 5.34 15.53
CA LYS A 25 -18.59 5.52 16.47
C LYS A 25 -18.12 6.22 17.73
N TYR A 26 -17.01 5.76 18.31
CA TYR A 26 -16.45 6.38 19.51
C TYR A 26 -16.01 7.83 19.23
N TYR A 27 -15.37 8.07 18.09
CA TYR A 27 -14.94 9.42 17.68
C TYR A 27 -16.12 10.40 17.54
N ASN A 28 -17.25 9.96 16.97
CA ASN A 28 -18.41 10.82 16.72
C ASN A 28 -19.39 10.92 17.91
N GLU A 29 -19.19 10.16 18.99
CA GLU A 29 -20.03 10.22 20.19
C GLU A 29 -19.49 11.29 21.16
N HIS A 30 -20.39 12.14 21.64
CA HIS A 30 -20.08 13.30 22.49
C HIS A 30 -20.63 13.13 23.92
N ASP A 31 -21.58 12.22 24.12
CA ASP A 31 -22.07 11.85 25.45
C ASP A 31 -21.06 10.94 26.15
N THR A 32 -20.49 11.41 27.25
CA THR A 32 -19.45 10.70 28.00
C THR A 32 -19.88 9.32 28.50
N PHE A 33 -21.14 9.13 28.89
CA PHE A 33 -21.64 7.83 29.33
C PHE A 33 -21.77 6.87 28.15
N LYS A 34 -22.28 7.35 27.01
CA LYS A 34 -22.34 6.53 25.80
C LYS A 34 -20.96 6.18 25.24
N LYS A 35 -19.99 7.10 25.31
CA LYS A 35 -18.59 6.80 24.97
C LYS A 35 -18.09 5.65 25.84
N HIS A 36 -18.32 5.72 27.15
CA HIS A 36 -17.92 4.66 28.08
C HIS A 36 -18.55 3.31 27.70
N ASP A 37 -19.83 3.29 27.38
CA ASP A 37 -20.52 2.06 26.95
C ASP A 37 -19.94 1.48 25.66
N LEU A 38 -19.55 2.34 24.70
CA LEU A 38 -18.95 1.93 23.43
C LEU A 38 -17.58 1.25 23.60
N ILE A 39 -16.87 1.48 24.71
CA ILE A 39 -15.57 0.82 24.97
C ILE A 39 -15.75 -0.70 24.94
N ALA A 40 -16.81 -1.22 25.58
CA ALA A 40 -17.04 -2.66 25.67
C ALA A 40 -17.26 -3.32 24.30
N THR A 41 -17.82 -2.58 23.34
CA THR A 41 -18.15 -3.12 22.00
C THR A 41 -17.06 -2.86 20.96
N GLU A 42 -16.35 -1.74 21.08
CA GLU A 42 -15.38 -1.30 20.05
C GLU A 42 -13.94 -1.70 20.40
N TRP A 43 -13.57 -1.69 21.69
CA TRP A 43 -12.21 -1.99 22.12
C TRP A 43 -11.72 -3.41 21.77
N PRO A 44 -12.51 -4.50 21.91
CA PRO A 44 -11.98 -5.85 21.68
C PRO A 44 -11.40 -6.05 20.28
N SER A 45 -12.04 -5.47 19.25
CA SER A 45 -11.56 -5.54 17.86
C SER A 45 -10.28 -4.71 17.66
N ILE A 46 -10.21 -3.52 18.25
CA ILE A 46 -9.03 -2.65 18.19
C ILE A 46 -7.84 -3.33 18.88
N GLU A 47 -8.05 -3.88 20.07
CA GLU A 47 -7.02 -4.58 20.84
C GLU A 47 -6.50 -5.83 20.10
N ALA A 48 -7.41 -6.61 19.51
CA ALA A 48 -7.03 -7.78 18.71
C ALA A 48 -6.17 -7.38 17.49
N ASN A 49 -6.53 -6.30 16.81
CA ASN A 49 -5.73 -5.76 15.71
C ASN A 49 -4.38 -5.25 16.21
N LEU A 50 -4.31 -4.48 17.30
CA LEU A 50 -3.04 -4.03 17.88
C LEU A 50 -2.12 -5.21 18.19
N LYS A 51 -2.63 -6.26 18.85
CA LYS A 51 -1.88 -7.50 19.11
C LYS A 51 -1.38 -8.16 17.82
N HIS A 52 -2.23 -8.25 16.80
CA HIS A 52 -1.86 -8.82 15.50
C HIS A 52 -0.73 -8.05 14.82
N TYR A 53 -0.80 -6.71 14.79
CA TYR A 53 0.20 -5.86 14.14
C TYR A 53 1.51 -5.73 14.95
N THR A 54 1.46 -5.81 16.29
CA THR A 54 2.68 -5.87 17.12
C THR A 54 3.46 -7.17 16.92
N ALA A 55 2.79 -8.27 16.59
CA ALA A 55 3.41 -9.59 16.46
C ALA A 55 4.18 -9.82 15.15
N GLN A 56 4.20 -8.84 14.23
CA GLN A 56 4.84 -9.00 12.92
C GLN A 56 5.53 -7.71 12.44
N ASN A 57 6.60 -7.90 11.66
CA ASN A 57 7.34 -6.82 11.03
C ASN A 57 7.16 -6.79 9.51
N TYR A 58 6.45 -7.76 8.92
CA TYR A 58 6.32 -7.92 7.48
C TYR A 58 4.89 -7.68 7.04
N TYR A 59 4.72 -6.88 5.99
CA TYR A 59 3.41 -6.41 5.52
C TYR A 59 3.34 -6.42 4.00
N ALA A 60 2.17 -6.77 3.47
CA ALA A 60 1.85 -6.60 2.07
C ALA A 60 0.97 -5.35 1.90
N VAL A 61 1.39 -4.43 1.04
CA VAL A 61 0.69 -3.16 0.80
C VAL A 61 0.29 -3.04 -0.66
N PRO A 62 -1.01 -2.95 -0.98
CA PRO A 62 -1.46 -2.86 -2.36
C PRO A 62 -1.13 -1.51 -3.02
N PHE A 63 -0.84 -1.52 -4.32
CA PHE A 63 -0.66 -0.32 -5.15
C PHE A 63 -1.42 -0.42 -6.49
N GLY A 64 -1.63 0.71 -7.17
CA GLY A 64 -2.23 0.78 -8.51
C GLY A 64 -3.74 0.51 -8.60
N GLY A 65 -4.40 0.30 -7.46
CA GLY A 65 -5.85 0.04 -7.36
C GLY A 65 -6.72 1.27 -7.57
N SER A 66 -7.99 1.05 -7.94
CA SER A 66 -9.01 2.09 -8.07
C SER A 66 -9.28 2.71 -6.70
N THR A 67 -9.41 4.04 -6.65
CA THR A 67 -9.91 4.77 -5.48
C THR A 67 -11.38 4.47 -5.14
N ASN A 68 -12.07 3.68 -5.98
CA ASN A 68 -13.47 3.31 -5.76
C ASN A 68 -13.61 2.01 -4.94
N LEU A 69 -13.86 2.25 -3.65
CA LEU A 69 -14.86 1.60 -2.77
C LEU A 69 -14.57 0.30 -2.02
N ASN A 70 -13.49 -0.47 -2.23
CA ASN A 70 -13.21 -1.64 -1.36
C ASN A 70 -11.75 -1.80 -0.91
N ALA A 71 -10.83 -0.94 -1.38
CA ALA A 71 -9.45 -0.93 -0.91
C ALA A 71 -9.02 0.50 -0.50
N PRO A 72 -9.62 1.06 0.57
CA PRO A 72 -9.27 2.40 1.10
C PRO A 72 -7.81 2.53 1.59
N GLN A 73 -6.99 1.49 1.38
CA GLN A 73 -5.61 1.37 1.84
C GLN A 73 -4.63 1.13 0.68
N ALA A 74 -5.07 1.11 -0.58
CA ALA A 74 -4.14 1.03 -1.70
C ALA A 74 -3.34 2.33 -1.78
N ILE A 75 -2.02 2.21 -1.85
CA ILE A 75 -1.18 3.37 -2.07
C ILE A 75 -1.44 3.89 -3.49
N GLN A 76 -1.70 5.18 -3.60
CA GLN A 76 -1.62 5.91 -4.86
C GLN A 76 -0.15 6.13 -5.26
N ILE A 77 0.60 5.05 -5.51
CA ILE A 77 1.85 5.14 -6.26
C ILE A 77 1.48 4.90 -7.71
N THR A 78 1.64 5.93 -8.54
CA THR A 78 1.56 5.78 -10.00
C THR A 78 2.89 5.24 -10.49
N ILE A 79 2.95 3.92 -10.68
CA ILE A 79 4.09 3.27 -11.33
C ILE A 79 3.80 3.19 -12.81
N GLY A 80 4.50 4.00 -13.59
CA GLY A 80 4.49 3.93 -15.05
C GLY A 80 5.65 3.07 -15.56
N ALA A 81 5.37 2.20 -16.52
CA ALA A 81 6.40 1.59 -17.35
C ALA A 81 6.93 2.63 -18.36
N GLN A 82 8.25 2.74 -18.44
CA GLN A 82 8.94 3.44 -19.52
C GLN A 82 8.92 2.61 -20.81
N PRO A 83 9.32 3.15 -21.97
CA PRO A 83 9.44 2.35 -23.19
C PRO A 83 10.30 1.10 -22.98
N TYR A 84 9.96 0.02 -23.69
CA TYR A 84 10.73 -1.22 -23.66
C TYR A 84 12.20 -0.98 -24.04
N ASP A 85 13.11 -1.43 -23.20
CA ASP A 85 14.54 -1.39 -23.45
C ASP A 85 15.01 -2.73 -24.03
N PHE A 86 15.43 -2.72 -25.30
CA PHE A 86 15.94 -3.89 -26.00
C PHE A 86 17.28 -4.40 -25.43
N GLY A 87 18.07 -3.53 -24.80
CA GLY A 87 19.37 -3.91 -24.22
C GLY A 87 19.21 -4.77 -22.97
N SER A 88 18.34 -4.35 -22.06
CA SER A 88 18.02 -5.09 -20.83
C SER A 88 16.85 -6.09 -20.98
N LYS A 89 16.14 -6.07 -22.12
CA LYS A 89 14.89 -6.80 -22.37
C LYS A 89 13.88 -6.58 -21.24
N SER A 90 13.66 -5.32 -20.90
CA SER A 90 12.82 -4.97 -19.75
C SER A 90 12.03 -3.69 -19.98
N PHE A 91 11.01 -3.49 -19.15
CA PHE A 91 10.37 -2.20 -18.95
C PHE A 91 10.92 -1.58 -17.66
N PRO A 92 11.68 -0.48 -17.74
CA PRO A 92 12.02 0.30 -16.56
C PRO A 92 10.76 0.83 -15.89
N ILE A 93 10.67 0.73 -14.56
CA ILE A 93 9.58 1.26 -13.75
C ILE A 93 10.12 2.22 -12.68
N GLY A 94 9.28 3.17 -12.27
CA GLY A 94 9.64 4.19 -11.27
C GLY A 94 9.93 3.61 -9.88
N SER A 95 10.42 4.48 -8.98
CA SER A 95 10.72 4.13 -7.59
C SER A 95 9.47 4.01 -6.71
N PHE A 96 9.59 3.22 -5.64
CA PHE A 96 8.56 2.99 -4.61
C PHE A 96 8.77 3.85 -3.34
N ALA A 97 9.61 4.90 -3.42
CA ALA A 97 10.26 5.53 -2.27
C ALA A 97 9.31 6.13 -1.21
N ASP A 98 8.19 6.74 -1.59
CA ASP A 98 7.36 7.51 -0.65
C ASP A 98 5.86 7.42 -0.94
N ALA A 99 5.09 7.24 0.12
CA ALA A 99 3.64 7.09 0.05
C ALA A 99 2.94 7.75 1.25
N VAL A 100 1.90 8.52 1.01
CA VAL A 100 1.08 9.13 2.07
C VAL A 100 -0.28 8.46 2.10
N PHE A 101 -0.70 8.02 3.28
CA PHE A 101 -2.02 7.46 3.50
C PHE A 101 -2.95 8.59 3.97
N PRO A 102 -4.06 8.85 3.26
CA PRO A 102 -5.01 9.90 3.60
C PRO A 102 -5.89 9.46 4.79
N ASN A 103 -5.27 9.32 5.96
CA ASN A 103 -5.92 9.05 7.23
C ASN A 103 -5.68 10.21 8.20
N SER A 104 -6.36 10.22 9.34
CA SER A 104 -6.26 11.28 10.35
C SER A 104 -4.85 11.51 10.89
N GLN A 105 -3.96 10.51 10.80
CA GLN A 105 -2.57 10.59 11.24
C GLN A 105 -1.59 10.99 10.13
N ASN A 106 -2.06 11.15 8.88
CA ASN A 106 -1.23 11.38 7.70
C ASN A 106 -0.02 10.43 7.65
N VAL A 107 -0.25 9.14 7.89
CA VAL A 107 0.84 8.16 7.96
C VAL A 107 1.63 8.17 6.65
N ARG A 108 2.95 8.36 6.76
CA ARG A 108 3.87 8.35 5.62
C ARG A 108 4.66 7.06 5.64
N LEU A 109 4.55 6.26 4.59
CA LEU A 109 5.46 5.14 4.34
C LEU A 109 6.67 5.68 3.58
N ILE A 110 7.85 5.37 4.10
CA ILE A 110 9.15 5.72 3.55
C ILE A 110 9.89 4.42 3.30
N VAL A 111 10.17 4.11 2.03
CA VAL A 111 10.90 2.91 1.64
C VAL A 111 12.40 3.25 1.56
N SER A 112 13.20 2.57 2.38
CA SER A 112 14.65 2.79 2.50
C SER A 112 15.45 2.39 1.23
N GLU A 113 16.68 2.91 1.14
CA GLU A 113 17.52 2.90 -0.07
C GLU A 113 18.13 1.53 -0.42
N ASP A 114 17.57 0.89 -1.43
CA ASP A 114 18.19 0.39 -2.68
C ASP A 114 17.10 -0.40 -3.40
N THR A 115 16.16 0.33 -4.01
CA THR A 115 15.05 -0.30 -4.75
C THR A 115 15.45 -0.63 -6.18
N SER A 116 16.72 -0.48 -6.57
CA SER A 116 17.18 -0.64 -7.96
C SER A 116 16.91 -2.02 -8.53
N ARG A 117 16.90 -3.07 -7.69
CA ARG A 117 16.51 -4.42 -8.10
C ARG A 117 15.03 -4.57 -8.48
N PHE A 118 14.19 -3.66 -8.00
CA PHE A 118 12.74 -3.67 -8.25
C PHE A 118 12.31 -2.67 -9.33
N THR A 119 13.24 -1.95 -9.98
CA THR A 119 12.91 -0.89 -10.96
C THR A 119 12.85 -1.40 -12.41
N GLN A 120 12.83 -2.71 -12.63
CA GLN A 120 12.77 -3.29 -13.98
C GLN A 120 11.85 -4.49 -14.03
N ILE A 121 10.90 -4.48 -14.97
CA ILE A 121 10.09 -5.65 -15.32
C ILE A 121 10.76 -6.35 -16.50
N LYS A 122 11.44 -7.47 -16.26
CA LYS A 122 12.08 -8.25 -17.32
C LYS A 122 11.03 -8.99 -18.15
N VAL A 123 11.09 -8.82 -19.47
CA VAL A 123 10.17 -9.43 -20.43
C VAL A 123 10.97 -9.93 -21.62
N GLU A 124 11.51 -11.14 -21.51
CA GLU A 124 12.38 -11.68 -22.57
C GLU A 124 11.61 -12.09 -23.84
N GLU A 125 10.32 -12.42 -23.69
CA GLU A 125 9.46 -12.80 -24.81
C GLU A 125 8.99 -11.56 -25.58
N GLU A 126 9.43 -11.46 -26.83
CA GLU A 126 9.15 -10.29 -27.68
C GLU A 126 7.65 -10.09 -27.95
N ALA A 127 6.86 -11.17 -28.06
CA ALA A 127 5.42 -11.08 -28.27
C ALA A 127 4.72 -10.40 -27.08
N LEU A 128 5.07 -10.80 -25.85
CA LEU A 128 4.58 -10.19 -24.63
C LEU A 128 5.08 -8.75 -24.48
N ALA A 129 6.35 -8.49 -24.79
CA ALA A 129 6.89 -7.13 -24.77
C ALA A 129 6.14 -6.21 -25.74
N ARG A 130 5.83 -6.67 -26.97
CA ARG A 130 5.01 -5.93 -27.94
C ARG A 130 3.60 -5.65 -27.43
N GLN A 131 2.96 -6.62 -26.77
CA GLN A 131 1.64 -6.44 -26.18
C GLN A 131 1.66 -5.38 -25.07
N ILE A 132 2.64 -5.44 -24.16
CA ILE A 132 2.78 -4.45 -23.08
C ILE A 132 3.08 -3.06 -23.65
N GLU A 133 3.95 -2.96 -24.66
CA GLU A 133 4.28 -1.70 -25.32
C GLU A 133 3.07 -1.09 -26.06
N GLN A 134 2.21 -1.91 -26.65
CA GLN A 134 0.94 -1.45 -27.25
C GLN A 134 0.00 -0.88 -26.19
N LEU A 135 -0.11 -1.53 -25.03
CA LEU A 135 -0.91 -1.03 -23.91
C LEU A 135 -0.32 0.28 -23.36
N ARG A 136 1.00 0.36 -23.25
CA ARG A 136 1.72 1.55 -22.77
C ARG A 136 1.47 2.75 -23.69
N THR A 137 1.64 2.57 -25.00
CA THR A 137 1.49 3.65 -25.99
C THR A 137 0.04 4.10 -26.20
N SER A 138 -0.94 3.23 -25.97
CA SER A 138 -2.37 3.57 -26.03
C SER A 138 -2.91 4.18 -24.73
N GLY A 139 -2.11 4.27 -23.66
CA GLY A 139 -2.55 4.74 -22.35
C GLY A 139 -3.47 3.76 -21.60
N MET A 140 -3.52 2.50 -22.05
CA MET A 140 -4.36 1.45 -21.47
C MET A 140 -3.63 0.58 -20.45
N LEU A 141 -2.29 0.64 -20.42
CA LEU A 141 -1.49 -0.11 -19.45
C LEU A 141 -1.81 0.32 -18.01
N SER A 142 -2.07 -0.67 -17.15
CA SER A 142 -2.23 -0.45 -15.72
C SER A 142 -1.39 -1.45 -14.94
N LEU A 143 -0.41 -0.93 -14.19
CA LEU A 143 0.38 -1.72 -13.24
C LEU A 143 -0.25 -1.65 -11.86
N ARG A 144 -0.43 -2.80 -11.23
CA ARG A 144 -1.02 -2.96 -9.89
C ARG A 144 -0.30 -4.07 -9.15
N GLY A 145 -0.56 -4.23 -7.86
CA GLY A 145 -0.08 -5.40 -7.14
C GLY A 145 0.25 -5.10 -5.70
N LEU A 146 1.28 -5.75 -5.16
CA LEU A 146 1.63 -5.74 -3.74
C LEU A 146 3.10 -5.40 -3.52
N LEU A 147 3.36 -4.48 -2.59
CA LEU A 147 4.67 -4.23 -2.01
C LEU A 147 4.80 -5.06 -0.74
N TYR A 148 5.79 -5.93 -0.65
CA TYR A 148 6.10 -6.67 0.56
C TYR A 148 7.23 -5.97 1.29
N LEU A 149 6.91 -5.43 2.46
CA LEU A 149 7.75 -4.52 3.22
C LEU A 149 8.09 -5.14 4.56
N ARG A 150 9.33 -4.96 5.01
CA ARG A 150 9.70 -5.11 6.41
C ARG A 150 9.72 -3.73 7.07
N VAL A 151 8.92 -3.52 8.09
CA VAL A 151 8.95 -2.29 8.90
C VAL A 151 10.21 -2.30 9.75
N ASP A 152 11.02 -1.25 9.63
CA ASP A 152 12.30 -1.11 10.32
C ASP A 152 12.14 -0.28 11.59
N ASN A 153 11.41 0.84 11.50
CA ASN A 153 11.03 1.68 12.65
C ASN A 153 9.90 2.66 12.28
N VAL A 154 9.39 3.35 13.31
CA VAL A 154 8.51 4.51 13.16
C VAL A 154 9.18 5.75 13.73
N GLN A 155 9.27 6.80 12.93
CA GLN A 155 9.79 8.11 13.30
C GLN A 155 8.67 9.14 13.35
N ASN A 156 8.83 10.18 14.17
CA ASN A 156 7.89 11.30 14.27
C ASN A 156 6.42 10.89 14.55
N GLY A 157 6.20 9.69 15.10
CA GLY A 157 4.88 9.13 15.42
C GLY A 157 4.03 8.66 14.23
N ASN A 158 4.40 9.01 12.99
CA ASN A 158 3.60 8.68 11.80
C ASN A 158 4.43 8.37 10.53
N GLN A 159 5.76 8.38 10.61
CA GLN A 159 6.64 8.01 9.49
C GLN A 159 7.10 6.57 9.66
N VAL A 160 6.51 5.66 8.88
CA VAL A 160 6.87 4.25 8.87
C VAL A 160 8.02 4.05 7.89
N HIS A 161 9.22 3.81 8.41
CA HIS A 161 10.37 3.44 7.61
C HIS A 161 10.37 1.93 7.39
N ALA A 162 10.50 1.51 6.14
CA ALA A 162 10.46 0.11 5.78
C ALA A 162 11.45 -0.25 4.67
N THR A 163 11.93 -1.48 4.70
CA THR A 163 12.77 -2.06 3.65
C THR A 163 11.90 -2.88 2.69
N LEU A 164 11.96 -2.60 1.39
CA LEU A 164 11.27 -3.37 0.36
C LEU A 164 11.93 -4.74 0.16
N GLN A 165 11.16 -5.79 0.40
CA GLN A 165 11.61 -7.18 0.34
C GLN A 165 11.26 -7.84 -1.00
N HIS A 166 10.07 -7.56 -1.51
CA HIS A 166 9.52 -8.17 -2.73
C HIS A 166 8.48 -7.25 -3.35
N VAL A 167 8.32 -7.29 -4.67
CA VAL A 167 7.23 -6.63 -5.39
C VAL A 167 6.52 -7.64 -6.28
N HIS A 168 5.21 -7.76 -6.09
CA HIS A 168 4.35 -8.45 -7.05
C HIS A 168 3.67 -7.40 -7.94
N ILE A 169 3.81 -7.54 -9.25
CA ILE A 169 3.24 -6.63 -10.25
C ILE A 169 2.34 -7.40 -11.20
N ASP A 170 1.07 -7.02 -11.22
CA ASP A 170 0.09 -7.41 -12.21
C ASP A 170 -0.01 -6.36 -13.31
N VAL A 171 0.02 -6.82 -14.56
CA VAL A 171 -0.20 -6.00 -15.75
C VAL A 171 -1.63 -6.18 -16.24
N TYR A 172 -2.39 -5.09 -16.26
CA TYR A 172 -3.76 -5.06 -16.79
C TYR A 172 -3.84 -4.27 -18.09
N ASP A 173 -4.77 -4.69 -18.95
CA ASP A 173 -5.05 -4.06 -20.24
C ASP A 173 -5.94 -2.80 -20.17
N LYS A 174 -6.25 -2.33 -18.96
CA LYS A 174 -7.14 -1.20 -18.74
C LYS A 174 -6.85 -0.53 -17.39
N PRO A 175 -6.87 0.82 -17.30
CA PRO A 175 -6.75 1.55 -16.04
C PRO A 175 -7.80 1.17 -14.99
N SER A 176 -7.40 1.20 -13.72
CA SER A 176 -8.24 0.80 -12.58
C SER A 176 -9.42 1.73 -12.32
N TYR A 177 -9.34 2.98 -12.76
CA TYR A 177 -10.43 3.95 -12.66
C TYR A 177 -11.50 3.79 -13.75
N LEU A 178 -11.27 2.95 -14.77
CA LEU A 178 -12.27 2.63 -15.78
C LEU A 178 -13.11 1.41 -15.35
N ASN A 179 -14.40 1.44 -15.72
CA ASN A 179 -15.34 0.37 -15.36
C ASN A 179 -14.86 -1.02 -15.79
N GLY A 180 -15.00 -2.00 -14.88
CA GLY A 180 -14.72 -3.41 -15.15
C GLY A 180 -13.25 -3.80 -15.11
N GLY A 181 -12.38 -3.07 -14.40
CA GLY A 181 -11.12 -3.57 -13.81
C GLY A 181 -9.97 -3.99 -14.74
N GLY A 182 -10.20 -4.22 -16.03
CA GLY A 182 -9.19 -4.74 -16.97
C GLY A 182 -9.04 -6.24 -16.86
N LYS A 183 -8.60 -6.87 -17.96
CA LYS A 183 -8.15 -8.25 -17.95
C LYS A 183 -6.68 -8.27 -17.55
N LEU A 184 -6.33 -9.22 -16.68
CA LEU A 184 -4.93 -9.52 -16.36
C LEU A 184 -4.23 -10.05 -17.63
N VAL A 185 -3.12 -9.43 -17.99
CA VAL A 185 -2.28 -9.81 -19.12
C VAL A 185 -1.20 -10.77 -18.64
N THR A 186 -0.49 -10.40 -17.59
CA THR A 186 0.61 -11.18 -16.98
C THR A 186 0.92 -10.64 -15.58
N SER A 187 1.72 -11.39 -14.82
CA SER A 187 2.23 -10.98 -13.51
C SER A 187 3.74 -11.17 -13.44
N PHE A 188 4.40 -10.39 -12.58
CA PHE A 188 5.83 -10.40 -12.35
C PHE A 188 6.12 -10.35 -10.85
N ASP A 189 7.18 -11.04 -10.46
CA ASP A 189 7.72 -11.05 -9.11
C ASP A 189 9.15 -10.52 -9.16
N LEU A 190 9.41 -9.44 -8.42
CA LEU A 190 10.69 -8.73 -8.36
C LEU A 190 11.24 -8.75 -6.94
#